data_AF-A0A3N9Y4V2-F1
#
_entry.id   AF-A0A3N9Y4V2-F1
#
_cell.length_a   1.000
_cell.length_b   1.000
_cell.length_c   1.000
_cell.angle_alpha   90.00
_cell.angle_beta   90.00
_cell.angle_gamma   90.00
#
_symmetry.space_group_name_H-M   'P 1'
#
loop_
_entity.id
_entity.type
_entity.pdbx_description
1 polymer ?
#
loop_
_entity_poly.entity_id
_entity_poly.type
_entity_poly.pdbx_seq_one_letter_code
_entity_poly.pdbx_strand_id
1 'polypeptide(L)'
;MSGVGYRQLWAVDPDGWRAAGSAWAGLTGPLDRRVDGLRAAGGRLRGGWSGAAATAADVRLAGLRDELASIAPALIEVDQVLAELAGRLTVAKARLTLAVAQADAARSVGRTRAGSTRTPPERSTSRP
;
A
#
# COMPACT_ATOMS: atom_id res chain seq x y z
N MET A 1 18.80 -7.08 13.33
CA MET A 1 17.97 -6.46 12.28
C MET A 1 18.63 -6.70 10.94
N SER A 2 18.18 -7.70 10.19
CA SER A 2 18.72 -8.00 8.86
C SER A 2 18.28 -6.89 7.90
N GLY A 3 19.25 -6.20 7.29
CA GLY A 3 18.98 -5.08 6.38
C GLY A 3 18.20 -5.55 5.15
N VAL A 4 17.17 -4.79 4.78
CA VAL A 4 16.43 -5.01 3.53
C VAL A 4 17.38 -4.78 2.36
N GLY A 5 17.61 -5.81 1.54
CA GLY A 5 18.48 -5.70 0.38
C GLY A 5 17.89 -4.85 -0.74
N TYR A 6 18.74 -4.22 -1.56
CA TYR A 6 18.34 -3.38 -2.71
C TYR A 6 17.31 -4.07 -3.63
N ARG A 7 17.51 -5.36 -3.91
CA ARG A 7 16.60 -6.17 -4.74
C ARG A 7 15.21 -6.33 -4.12
N GLN A 8 15.14 -6.48 -2.80
CA GLN A 8 13.89 -6.59 -2.06
C GLN A 8 13.13 -5.27 -2.08
N LEU A 9 13.82 -4.15 -1.87
CA LEU A 9 13.22 -2.81 -1.92
C LEU A 9 12.66 -2.49 -3.32
N TRP A 10 13.31 -3.00 -4.36
CA TRP A 10 12.87 -2.81 -5.74
C TRP A 10 11.69 -3.68 -6.14
N ALA A 11 11.59 -4.88 -5.59
CA ALA A 11 10.49 -5.82 -5.85
C ALA A 11 9.17 -5.43 -5.17
N VAL A 12 9.16 -4.51 -4.19
CA VAL A 12 7.91 -4.08 -3.53
C VAL A 12 7.00 -3.38 -4.53
N ASP A 13 5.73 -3.74 -4.56
CA ASP A 13 4.69 -3.16 -5.42
C ASP A 13 3.74 -2.25 -4.62
N PRO A 14 3.89 -0.91 -4.69
CA PRO A 14 3.00 0.03 -4.01
C PRO A 14 1.56 -0.01 -4.53
N ASP A 15 1.35 -0.35 -5.80
CA ASP A 15 0.02 -0.36 -6.40
C ASP A 15 -0.77 -1.59 -5.91
N GLY A 16 -0.09 -2.74 -5.77
CA GLY A 16 -0.64 -3.90 -5.09
C GLY A 16 -1.07 -3.62 -3.64
N TRP A 17 -0.34 -2.77 -2.92
CA TRP A 17 -0.72 -2.36 -1.54
C TRP A 17 -1.97 -1.49 -1.54
N ARG A 18 -2.08 -0.53 -2.47
CA ARG A 18 -3.31 0.28 -2.64
C ARG A 18 -4.51 -0.58 -2.99
N ALA A 19 -4.34 -1.51 -3.93
CA ALA A 19 -5.40 -2.43 -4.34
C ALA A 19 -5.88 -3.30 -3.17
N ALA A 20 -4.95 -3.81 -2.36
CA ALA A 20 -5.28 -4.55 -1.14
C ALA A 20 -6.05 -3.69 -0.13
N GLY A 21 -5.61 -2.45 0.12
CA GLY A 21 -6.32 -1.49 0.98
C GLY A 21 -7.76 -1.25 0.51
N SER A 22 -7.92 -0.94 -0.77
CA SER A 22 -9.24 -0.70 -1.37
C SER A 22 -10.14 -1.94 -1.31
N ALA A 23 -9.58 -3.14 -1.42
CA ALA A 23 -10.33 -4.38 -1.25
C ALA A 23 -10.87 -4.54 0.19
N TRP A 24 -10.08 -4.18 1.21
CA TRP A 24 -10.51 -4.16 2.61
C TRP A 24 -11.59 -3.09 2.87
N ALA A 25 -11.36 -1.86 2.42
CA ALA A 25 -12.35 -0.79 2.54
C ALA A 25 -13.67 -1.15 1.82
N GLY A 26 -13.59 -1.85 0.69
CA GLY A 26 -14.74 -2.35 -0.06
C GLY A 26 -15.63 -3.33 0.70
N LEU A 27 -15.17 -3.92 1.81
CA LEU A 27 -15.98 -4.80 2.66
C LEU A 27 -16.97 -4.05 3.56
N THR A 28 -16.84 -2.72 3.71
CA THR A 28 -17.77 -1.89 4.50
C THR A 28 -19.21 -1.96 3.96
N GLY A 29 -19.43 -1.81 2.66
CA GLY A 29 -20.76 -1.92 2.06
C GLY A 29 -21.44 -3.28 2.27
N PRO A 30 -20.77 -4.43 2.02
CA PRO A 30 -21.28 -5.74 2.42
C PRO A 30 -21.60 -5.90 3.90
N LEU A 31 -20.80 -5.29 4.79
CA LEU A 31 -21.02 -5.31 6.24
C LEU A 31 -22.29 -4.54 6.63
N ASP A 32 -22.48 -3.35 6.07
CA ASP A 32 -23.67 -2.52 6.29
C ASP A 32 -24.95 -3.26 5.86
N ARG A 33 -24.92 -3.92 4.69
CA ARG A 33 -26.06 -4.74 4.23
C ARG A 33 -26.40 -5.88 5.19
N ARG A 34 -25.40 -6.49 5.84
CA ARG A 34 -25.64 -7.54 6.84
C ARG A 34 -26.25 -6.96 8.12
N VAL A 35 -25.75 -5.82 8.58
CA VAL A 35 -26.30 -5.07 9.72
C VAL A 35 -27.77 -4.70 9.48
N ASP A 36 -28.10 -4.17 8.31
CA ASP A 36 -29.48 -3.83 7.93
C ASP A 36 -30.36 -5.07 7.81
N GLY A 37 -29.81 -6.17 7.27
CA GLY A 37 -30.49 -7.45 7.20
C GLY A 37 -30.87 -7.99 8.59
N LEU A 38 -29.97 -7.92 9.56
CA LEU A 38 -30.24 -8.29 10.96
C LEU A 38 -31.29 -7.38 11.59
N ARG A 39 -31.23 -6.06 11.33
CA ARG A 39 -32.23 -5.10 11.81
C ARG A 39 -33.62 -5.42 11.26
N ALA A 40 -33.73 -5.72 9.97
CA ALA A 40 -34.98 -6.08 9.33
C ALA A 40 -35.53 -7.42 9.86
N ALA A 41 -34.66 -8.41 10.09
CA ALA A 41 -35.05 -9.69 10.67
C ALA A 41 -35.61 -9.53 12.09
N GLY A 42 -34.92 -8.77 12.95
CA GLY A 42 -35.42 -8.46 14.30
C GLY A 42 -36.74 -7.68 14.29
N GLY A 43 -36.91 -6.76 13.34
CA GLY A 43 -38.19 -6.06 13.13
C GLY A 43 -39.35 -7.01 12.81
N ARG A 44 -39.15 -7.99 11.91
CA ARG A 44 -40.16 -9.02 11.61
C ARG A 44 -40.44 -9.92 12.79
N LEU A 45 -39.41 -10.30 13.54
CA LEU A 45 -39.52 -11.15 14.72
C LEU A 45 -40.48 -10.53 15.76
N ARG A 46 -40.26 -9.25 16.09
CA ARG A 46 -41.13 -8.48 17.00
C ARG A 46 -42.56 -8.30 16.50
N GLY A 47 -42.79 -8.39 15.19
CA GLY A 47 -44.12 -8.24 14.59
C GLY A 47 -45.07 -9.39 14.90
N GLY A 48 -44.57 -10.56 15.33
CA GLY A 48 -45.40 -11.74 15.60
C GLY A 48 -44.98 -12.57 16.81
N TRP A 49 -43.89 -12.20 17.50
CA TRP A 49 -43.35 -12.94 18.63
C TRP A 49 -43.09 -12.02 19.82
N SER A 50 -43.55 -12.43 21.00
CA SER A 50 -43.46 -11.66 22.23
C SER A 50 -43.10 -12.55 23.43
N GLY A 51 -42.76 -11.91 24.55
CA GLY A 51 -42.35 -12.58 25.79
C GLY A 51 -40.83 -12.64 25.97
N ALA A 52 -40.38 -13.26 27.07
CA ALA A 52 -38.98 -13.25 27.49
C ALA A 52 -38.02 -13.81 26.43
N ALA A 53 -38.44 -14.84 25.68
CA ALA A 53 -37.64 -15.42 24.61
C ALA A 53 -37.45 -14.45 23.43
N ALA A 54 -38.49 -13.68 23.07
CA ALA A 54 -38.41 -12.65 22.03
C ALA A 54 -37.45 -11.52 22.45
N THR A 55 -37.54 -11.07 23.71
CA THR A 55 -36.61 -10.07 24.27
C THR A 55 -35.16 -10.57 24.25
N ALA A 56 -34.92 -11.82 24.64
CA ALA A 56 -33.57 -12.40 24.61
C ALA A 56 -33.01 -12.49 23.18
N ALA A 57 -33.85 -12.84 22.20
CA ALA A 57 -33.46 -12.86 20.79
C ALA A 57 -33.12 -11.46 20.27
N ASP A 58 -33.92 -10.44 20.62
CA ASP A 58 -33.65 -9.05 20.24
C ASP A 58 -32.32 -8.54 20.81
N VAL A 59 -32.03 -8.82 22.09
CA VAL A 59 -30.76 -8.45 22.72
C VAL A 59 -29.59 -9.12 21.99
N ARG A 60 -29.71 -10.41 21.65
CA ARG A 60 -28.66 -11.12 20.93
C ARG A 60 -28.44 -10.57 19.52
N LEU A 61 -29.52 -10.25 18.80
CA LEU A 61 -29.44 -9.66 17.46
C LEU A 61 -28.85 -8.24 17.49
N ALA A 62 -29.19 -7.44 18.51
CA ALA A 62 -28.59 -6.13 18.73
C ALA A 62 -27.08 -6.26 18.99
N GLY A 63 -26.67 -7.17 19.89
CA GLY A 63 -25.25 -7.41 20.17
C GLY A 63 -24.46 -7.86 18.94
N LEU A 64 -25.01 -8.78 18.13
CA LEU A 64 -24.38 -9.19 16.86
C LEU A 64 -24.23 -8.03 15.87
N ARG A 65 -25.22 -7.15 15.80
CA ARG A 65 -25.14 -5.97 14.95
C ARG A 65 -24.03 -5.04 15.41
N ASP A 66 -23.93 -4.81 16.72
CA ASP A 66 -22.93 -3.91 17.29
C ASP A 66 -21.52 -4.48 17.12
N GLU A 67 -21.34 -5.79 17.33
CA GLU A 67 -20.12 -6.52 17.00
C GLU A 67 -19.72 -6.34 15.53
N LEU A 68 -20.65 -6.52 14.59
CA LEU A 68 -20.39 -6.33 13.17
C LEU A 68 -20.03 -4.88 12.83
N ALA A 69 -20.81 -3.91 13.32
CA ALA A 69 -20.57 -2.49 13.06
C ALA A 69 -19.21 -2.01 13.62
N SER A 70 -18.73 -2.63 14.70
CA SER A 70 -17.44 -2.30 15.31
C SER A 70 -16.23 -2.58 14.41
N ILE A 71 -16.39 -3.40 13.37
CA ILE A 71 -15.31 -3.80 12.45
C ILE A 71 -15.06 -2.74 11.37
N ALA A 72 -16.07 -1.94 11.02
CA ALA A 72 -15.99 -0.99 9.91
C ALA A 72 -14.81 0.01 10.02
N PRO A 73 -14.52 0.62 11.19
CA PRO A 73 -13.37 1.51 11.33
C PRO A 73 -12.04 0.83 11.01
N ALA A 74 -11.82 -0.40 11.48
CA ALA A 74 -10.58 -1.14 11.24
C ALA A 74 -10.36 -1.43 9.74
N LEU A 75 -11.42 -1.70 8.98
CA LEU A 75 -11.33 -1.90 7.53
C LEU A 75 -10.87 -0.65 6.79
N ILE A 76 -11.35 0.52 7.23
CA ILE A 76 -10.95 1.82 6.68
C ILE A 76 -9.51 2.17 7.09
N GLU A 77 -9.13 1.89 8.33
CA GLU A 77 -7.76 2.11 8.82
C GLU A 77 -6.74 1.29 8.03
N VAL A 78 -7.04 0.05 7.67
CA VAL A 78 -6.17 -0.79 6.83
C VAL A 78 -5.91 -0.13 5.47
N ASP A 79 -6.95 0.39 4.82
CA ASP A 79 -6.82 1.12 3.55
C ASP A 79 -5.93 2.36 3.70
N GLN A 80 -6.18 3.17 4.74
CA GLN A 80 -5.42 4.40 5.01
C GLN A 80 -3.94 4.10 5.24
N VAL A 81 -3.62 3.12 6.07
CA VAL A 81 -2.23 2.74 6.36
C VAL A 81 -1.53 2.22 5.12
N LEU A 82 -2.19 1.36 4.33
CA LEU A 82 -1.60 0.83 3.10
C LEU A 82 -1.41 1.93 2.04
N ALA A 83 -2.37 2.83 1.88
CA ALA A 83 -2.27 3.97 0.97
C ALA A 83 -1.14 4.92 1.35
N GLU A 84 -0.98 5.22 2.65
CA GLU A 84 0.11 6.04 3.16
C GLU A 84 1.48 5.40 2.91
N LEU A 85 1.63 4.12 3.26
CA LEU A 85 2.89 3.40 3.07
C LEU A 85 3.24 3.29 1.57
N ALA A 86 2.26 3.00 0.72
CA ALA A 86 2.44 2.98 -0.73
C ALA A 86 2.87 4.35 -1.27
N GLY A 87 2.27 5.45 -0.78
CA GLY A 87 2.64 6.82 -1.13
C GLY A 87 4.09 7.14 -0.74
N ARG A 88 4.47 6.89 0.52
CA ARG A 88 5.84 7.09 1.03
C ARG A 88 6.86 6.30 0.22
N LEU A 89 6.55 5.04 -0.10
CA LEU A 89 7.43 4.20 -0.91
C LEU A 89 7.56 4.70 -2.35
N THR A 90 6.45 5.11 -2.98
CA THR A 90 6.46 5.69 -4.35
C THR A 90 7.42 6.89 -4.43
N VAL A 91 7.33 7.81 -3.45
CA VAL A 91 8.22 8.99 -3.38
C VAL A 91 9.68 8.57 -3.17
N ALA A 92 9.94 7.62 -2.26
CA ALA A 92 11.29 7.13 -2.02
C ALA A 92 11.90 6.48 -3.28
N LYS A 93 11.12 5.66 -4.00
CA LYS A 93 11.53 5.05 -5.26
C LYS A 93 11.86 6.10 -6.32
N ALA A 94 11.03 7.13 -6.47
CA ALA A 94 11.30 8.21 -7.43
C ALA A 94 12.59 8.97 -7.12
N ARG A 95 12.81 9.30 -5.84
CA ARG A 95 14.06 9.96 -5.39
C ARG A 95 15.29 9.09 -5.66
N LEU A 96 15.19 7.79 -5.41
CA LEU A 96 16.26 6.83 -5.68
C LEU A 96 16.57 6.77 -7.18
N THR A 97 15.55 6.68 -8.04
CA THR A 97 15.73 6.67 -9.51
C THR A 97 16.44 7.94 -9.98
N LEU A 98 16.07 9.12 -9.47
CA LEU A 98 16.73 10.38 -9.79
C LEU A 98 18.20 10.40 -9.35
N ALA A 99 18.49 9.94 -8.14
CA ALA A 99 19.85 9.88 -7.62
C ALA A 99 20.74 8.91 -8.44
N VAL A 100 20.20 7.76 -8.85
CA VAL A 100 20.90 6.80 -9.71
C VAL A 100 21.20 7.43 -11.08
N ALA A 101 20.23 8.09 -11.71
CA ALA A 101 20.42 8.75 -12.99
C ALA A 101 21.49 9.86 -12.92
N GLN A 102 21.53 10.64 -11.84
CA GLN A 102 22.56 11.66 -11.60
C GLN A 102 23.96 11.04 -11.44
N ALA A 103 24.07 9.94 -10.70
CA ALA A 103 25.35 9.25 -10.51
C ALA A 103 25.87 8.65 -11.82
N ASP A 104 24.99 8.10 -12.66
CA ASP A 104 25.36 7.57 -13.96
C ASP A 104 25.79 8.67 -14.93
N ALA A 105 25.12 9.82 -14.92
CA ALA A 105 25.53 11.00 -15.69
C ALA A 105 26.88 11.58 -15.22
N ALA A 106 27.14 11.63 -13.91
CA ALA A 106 28.43 12.08 -13.38
C ALA A 106 29.56 11.10 -13.76
N ARG A 107 29.28 9.80 -13.71
CA ARG A 107 30.24 8.74 -14.10
C ARG A 107 30.58 8.80 -15.59
N SER A 108 29.61 9.09 -16.46
CA SER A 108 29.86 9.22 -17.90
C SER A 108 30.74 10.43 -18.22
N VAL A 109 30.53 11.57 -17.55
CA VAL A 109 31.37 12.78 -17.68
C VAL A 109 32.79 12.57 -17.15
N GLY A 110 32.96 11.85 -16.04
CA GLY A 110 34.29 11.50 -15.52
C GLY A 110 35.09 10.61 -16.48
N ARG A 111 34.41 9.67 -17.15
CA ARG A 111 35.04 8.74 -18.11
C ARG A 111 35.45 9.43 -19.41
N THR A 112 34.65 10.35 -19.94
CA THR A 112 35.03 11.13 -21.13
C THR A 112 36.24 12.03 -20.84
N ARG A 113 36.31 12.64 -19.65
CA ARG A 113 37.47 13.44 -19.23
C ARG A 113 38.75 12.62 -19.10
N ALA A 114 38.67 11.40 -18.55
CA ALA A 114 39.81 10.50 -18.41
C ALA A 114 40.24 9.83 -19.74
N GLY A 115 39.30 9.64 -20.68
CA GLY A 115 39.61 9.14 -22.02
C GLY A 115 40.30 10.17 -22.92
N SER A 116 40.07 11.47 -22.65
CA SER A 116 40.65 12.56 -23.44
C SER A 116 42.10 12.92 -23.06
N THR A 117 42.68 12.30 -22.04
CA THR A 117 44.08 12.54 -21.60
C THR A 117 45.08 11.49 -22.08
N ARG A 118 44.68 10.53 -22.93
CA ARG A 118 45.65 9.64 -23.61
C ARG A 118 46.13 10.29 -24.91
N THR A 119 46.88 11.37 -24.80
CA THR A 119 47.75 11.87 -25.88
C THR A 119 48.92 10.89 -26.02
N PRO A 120 49.19 10.31 -27.19
CA PRO A 120 50.32 9.40 -27.37
C PRO A 120 51.64 10.17 -27.27
N PRO A 121 52.71 9.63 -26.66
CA PRO A 121 54.02 10.24 -26.70
C PRO A 121 54.56 10.25 -28.13
N GLU A 122 55.12 11.39 -28.50
CA GLU A 122 55.67 11.72 -29.82
C GLU A 122 56.71 10.69 -30.28
N ARG A 123 56.64 10.30 -31.56
CA ARG A 123 57.81 9.77 -32.26
C ARG A 123 58.34 10.85 -33.19
N SER A 124 59.42 11.49 -32.73
CA SER A 124 60.34 12.27 -33.55
C SER A 124 60.91 11.39 -34.65
N THR A 125 60.82 11.83 -35.91
CA THR A 125 61.73 11.36 -36.96
C THR A 125 62.26 12.54 -37.75
N SER A 126 63.59 12.62 -37.73
CA SER A 126 64.49 13.59 -38.33
C SER A 126 64.34 13.71 -39.86
N ARG A 127 64.26 14.96 -40.33
CA ARG A 127 65.01 15.68 -41.40
C ARG A 127 65.82 14.86 -42.44
N PRO A 128 66.19 15.52 -43.57
CA PRO A 128 65.52 15.62 -44.86
C PRO A 128 66.07 14.65 -45.93
#